data_AF-A0A964N5H1-F1
#
_entry.id   AF-A0A964N5H1-F1
#
_cell.length_a   1.000
_cell.length_b   1.000
_cell.length_c   1.000
_cell.angle_alpha   90.00
_cell.angle_beta   90.00
_cell.angle_gamma   90.00
#
_symmetry.space_group_name_H-M   'P 1'
#
loop_
_entity.id
_entity.type
_entity.pdbx_description
1 polymer ?
#
loop_
_entity_poly.entity_id
_entity_poly.type
_entity_poly.pdbx_seq_one_letter_code
_entity_poly.pdbx_strand_id
1 'polypeptide(L)'
;MVHPIEFAVAVLAEYTTLGAGKAENLEGSFVTILEANPQVTEVRVGYATGEFFAVVQLSGSEGSLRTAAGAPPEAVYATRRIACGAGGAWMMTWSYIGADRKAIGTRSAPVPEPGHQAESWYAAATAAPGTIIQTKASVISGQRAIGMSFARSFTGPSRGVIAAEISLAQLSKVLI
;
A
#
# COMPACT_ATOMS: atom_id res chain seq x y z
N MET A 1 8.42 -8.70 -21.29
CA MET A 1 9.33 -7.86 -20.49
C MET A 1 8.65 -7.72 -19.14
N VAL A 2 9.19 -8.31 -18.08
CA VAL A 2 8.59 -8.24 -16.73
C VAL A 2 8.83 -6.83 -16.20
N HIS A 3 7.77 -6.13 -15.81
CA HIS A 3 7.92 -4.78 -15.26
C HIS A 3 8.65 -4.89 -13.90
N PRO A 4 9.66 -4.06 -13.58
CA PRO A 4 10.43 -4.18 -12.32
C PRO A 4 9.56 -4.29 -11.04
N ILE A 5 8.38 -3.66 -11.07
CA ILE A 5 7.38 -3.68 -10.00
C ILE A 5 6.60 -5.00 -9.90
N GLU A 6 6.31 -5.68 -11.02
CA GLU A 6 5.71 -7.01 -11.02
C GLU A 6 6.62 -7.99 -10.28
N PHE A 7 7.92 -7.93 -10.57
CA PHE A 7 8.91 -8.75 -9.90
C PHE A 7 8.99 -8.45 -8.40
N ALA A 8 9.01 -7.18 -8.00
CA ALA A 8 9.02 -6.80 -6.59
C ALA A 8 7.77 -7.31 -5.84
N VAL A 9 6.58 -7.20 -6.45
CA VAL A 9 5.33 -7.75 -5.90
C VAL A 9 5.40 -9.28 -5.79
N ALA A 10 5.93 -9.96 -6.82
CA ALA A 10 6.12 -11.41 -6.79
C ALA A 10 7.02 -11.83 -5.63
N VAL A 11 8.20 -11.20 -5.49
CA VAL A 11 9.18 -11.51 -4.45
C VAL A 11 8.59 -11.27 -3.07
N LEU A 12 7.96 -10.12 -2.83
CA LEU A 12 7.37 -9.82 -1.53
C LEU A 12 6.22 -10.75 -1.16
N ALA A 13 5.41 -11.21 -2.14
CA ALA A 13 4.34 -12.17 -1.88
C ALA A 13 4.84 -13.52 -1.34
N GLU A 14 6.12 -13.86 -1.55
CA GLU A 14 6.74 -15.07 -1.01
C GLU A 14 7.31 -14.87 0.41
N TYR A 15 7.32 -13.64 0.95
CA TYR A 15 7.87 -13.37 2.27
C TYR A 15 6.94 -13.94 3.34
N THR A 16 7.45 -14.88 4.14
CA THR A 16 6.72 -15.50 5.26
C THR A 16 6.24 -14.47 6.28
N THR A 17 6.89 -13.31 6.38
CA THR A 17 6.46 -12.17 7.18
C THR A 17 5.05 -11.69 6.83
N LEU A 18 4.68 -11.68 5.54
CA LEU A 18 3.32 -11.37 5.11
C LEU A 18 2.36 -12.46 5.59
N GLY A 19 2.69 -13.72 5.33
CA GLY A 19 1.90 -14.87 5.78
C GLY A 19 1.74 -14.95 7.31
N ALA A 20 2.63 -14.33 8.09
CA ALA A 20 2.54 -14.24 9.54
C ALA A 20 1.69 -13.05 10.06
N GLY A 21 1.09 -12.25 9.16
CA GLY A 21 0.29 -11.08 9.54
C GLY A 21 1.11 -9.86 10.00
N LYS A 22 2.39 -9.76 9.59
CA LYS A 22 3.34 -8.75 10.08
C LYS A 22 3.86 -7.83 8.98
N ALA A 23 2.99 -7.39 8.07
CA ALA A 23 3.37 -6.52 6.95
C ALA A 23 4.13 -5.25 7.38
N GLU A 24 3.85 -4.73 8.58
CA GLU A 24 4.56 -3.59 9.16
C GLU A 24 6.08 -3.82 9.30
N ASN A 25 6.51 -5.07 9.48
CA ASN A 25 7.93 -5.40 9.56
C ASN A 25 8.65 -5.28 8.19
N LEU A 26 7.89 -5.08 7.11
CA LEU A 26 8.40 -4.84 5.76
C LEU A 26 8.34 -3.37 5.36
N GLU A 27 8.03 -2.44 6.28
CA GLU A 27 7.96 -1.00 6.01
C GLU A 27 9.21 -0.50 5.27
N GLY A 28 10.41 -0.85 5.74
CA GLY A 28 11.66 -0.44 5.11
C GLY A 28 11.83 -0.99 3.68
N SER A 29 11.33 -2.20 3.41
CA SER A 29 11.33 -2.78 2.07
C SER A 29 10.34 -2.05 1.15
N PHE A 30 9.17 -1.67 1.67
CA PHE A 30 8.16 -0.94 0.89
C PHE A 30 8.66 0.47 0.56
N VAL A 31 9.27 1.18 1.52
CA VAL A 31 9.94 2.47 1.28
C VAL A 31 11.02 2.33 0.20
N THR A 32 11.84 1.28 0.28
CA THR A 32 12.90 1.04 -0.73
C THR A 32 12.32 0.81 -2.13
N ILE A 33 11.16 0.15 -2.25
CA ILE A 33 10.46 0.00 -3.54
C ILE A 33 9.99 1.35 -4.07
N LEU A 34 9.39 2.20 -3.22
CA LEU A 34 8.93 3.53 -3.61
C LEU A 34 10.10 4.42 -4.09
N GLU A 35 11.21 4.41 -3.36
CA GLU A 35 12.42 5.16 -3.73
C GLU A 35 13.01 4.71 -5.08
N ALA A 36 13.05 3.40 -5.32
CA ALA A 36 13.59 2.84 -6.55
C ALA A 36 12.64 2.99 -7.75
N ASN A 37 11.36 3.28 -7.53
CA ASN A 37 10.33 3.34 -8.56
C ASN A 37 9.43 4.58 -8.39
N PRO A 38 9.86 5.77 -8.83
CA PRO A 38 9.14 7.03 -8.62
C PRO A 38 7.70 7.07 -9.16
N GLN A 39 7.35 6.17 -10.08
CA GLN A 39 6.00 5.99 -10.60
C GLN A 39 5.06 5.26 -9.63
N VAL A 40 5.60 4.51 -8.66
CA VAL A 40 4.86 3.77 -7.64
C VAL A 40 4.55 4.72 -6.49
N THR A 41 3.28 4.82 -6.14
CA THR A 41 2.79 5.78 -5.12
C THR A 41 2.38 5.11 -3.82
N GLU A 42 2.12 3.80 -3.84
CA GLU A 42 1.74 3.02 -2.67
C GLU A 42 2.17 1.57 -2.84
N VAL A 43 2.63 0.96 -1.74
CA VAL A 43 2.72 -0.50 -1.59
C VAL A 43 1.83 -0.88 -0.42
N ARG A 44 0.90 -1.81 -0.62
CA ARG A 44 -0.15 -2.16 0.34
C ARG A 44 -0.39 -3.65 0.47
N VAL A 45 -0.89 -4.03 1.63
CA VAL A 45 -1.27 -5.39 2.00
C VAL A 45 -2.66 -5.32 2.61
N GLY A 46 -3.57 -6.12 2.05
CA GLY A 46 -4.87 -6.40 2.65
C GLY A 46 -4.88 -7.85 3.13
N TYR A 47 -5.32 -8.07 4.36
CA TYR A 47 -5.52 -9.39 4.93
C TYR A 47 -6.98 -9.82 4.82
N ALA A 48 -7.22 -11.13 4.77
CA ALA A 48 -8.59 -11.67 4.78
C ALA A 48 -9.34 -11.41 6.10
N THR A 49 -8.62 -11.07 7.18
CA THR A 49 -9.16 -10.66 8.47
C THR A 49 -9.76 -9.26 8.46
N GLY A 50 -9.53 -8.46 7.41
CA GLY A 50 -9.88 -7.04 7.36
C GLY A 50 -8.74 -6.11 7.80
N GLU A 51 -7.63 -6.65 8.29
CA GLU A 51 -6.44 -5.84 8.59
C GLU A 51 -5.78 -5.32 7.30
N PHE A 52 -5.17 -4.15 7.40
CA PHE A 52 -4.57 -3.45 6.27
C PHE A 52 -3.27 -2.77 6.69
N PHE A 53 -2.25 -2.82 5.83
CA PHE A 53 -1.03 -2.05 5.98
C PHE A 53 -0.59 -1.50 4.63
N ALA A 54 -0.25 -0.22 4.57
CA ALA A 54 0.36 0.38 3.38
C ALA A 54 1.46 1.36 3.74
N VAL A 55 2.38 1.55 2.80
CA VAL A 55 3.31 2.69 2.76
C VAL A 55 2.98 3.50 1.51
N VAL A 56 2.76 4.81 1.69
CA VAL A 56 2.44 5.75 0.62
C VAL A 56 3.53 6.80 0.47
N GLN A 57 3.78 7.21 -0.77
CA GLN A 57 4.63 8.36 -1.08
C GLN A 57 3.82 9.66 -0.97
N LEU A 58 4.28 10.58 -0.13
CA LEU A 58 3.65 11.90 0.04
C LEU A 58 4.28 12.97 -0.87
N SER A 59 5.49 12.73 -1.38
CA SER A 59 6.13 13.57 -2.38
C SER A 59 5.51 13.31 -3.76
N GLY A 60 4.78 14.29 -4.30
CA GLY A 60 4.16 14.20 -5.63
C GLY A 60 2.71 13.71 -5.66
N SER A 61 2.08 13.45 -4.51
CA SER A 61 0.62 13.37 -4.42
C SER A 61 0.05 14.78 -4.40
N GLU A 62 -0.79 15.12 -5.39
CA GLU A 62 -1.43 16.44 -5.45
C GLU A 62 -2.38 16.63 -4.27
N GLY A 63 -1.89 17.23 -3.17
CA GLY A 63 -2.64 17.82 -2.04
C GLY A 63 -3.55 16.90 -1.22
N SER A 64 -4.39 16.08 -1.87
CA SER A 64 -5.51 15.34 -1.28
C SER A 64 -5.04 14.25 -0.32
N LEU A 65 -4.05 13.45 -0.69
CA LEU A 65 -3.56 12.37 0.17
C LEU A 65 -2.84 12.92 1.40
N ARG A 66 -1.95 13.91 1.22
CA ARG A 66 -1.27 14.59 2.32
C ARG A 66 -2.28 15.20 3.30
N THR A 67 -3.31 15.87 2.77
CA THR A 67 -4.37 16.48 3.58
C THR A 67 -5.20 15.43 4.30
N ALA A 68 -5.61 14.35 3.61
CA ALA A 68 -6.38 13.26 4.20
C ALA A 68 -5.60 12.54 5.32
N ALA A 69 -4.31 12.32 5.11
CA ALA A 69 -3.41 11.73 6.10
C ALA A 69 -3.10 12.70 7.25
N GLY A 70 -3.32 14.02 7.08
CA GLY A 70 -2.89 15.05 8.04
C GLY A 70 -1.36 15.09 8.20
N ALA A 71 -0.63 14.79 7.12
CA ALA A 71 0.82 14.61 7.20
C ALA A 71 1.57 15.95 7.31
N PRO A 72 2.53 16.08 8.24
CA PRO A 72 3.29 17.31 8.42
C PRO A 72 4.18 17.61 7.21
N PRO A 73 4.57 18.88 6.97
CA PRO A 73 5.29 19.28 5.76
C PRO A 73 6.57 18.47 5.48
N GLU A 74 7.30 18.11 6.53
CA GLU A 74 8.56 17.37 6.49
C GLU A 74 8.41 15.87 6.22
N ALA A 75 7.18 15.33 6.25
CA ALA A 75 6.93 13.93 5.94
C ALA A 75 7.06 13.66 4.43
N VAL A 76 7.87 12.65 4.08
CA VAL A 76 8.08 12.18 2.70
C VAL A 76 7.25 10.94 2.42
N TYR A 77 7.11 10.05 3.40
CA TYR A 77 6.24 8.88 3.34
C TYR A 77 5.27 8.86 4.51
N ALA A 78 4.22 8.07 4.38
CA ALA A 78 3.40 7.69 5.53
C ALA A 78 3.04 6.22 5.47
N THR A 79 2.84 5.61 6.63
CA THR A 79 2.20 4.30 6.71
C THR A 79 0.75 4.45 7.12
N ARG A 80 -0.11 3.62 6.54
CA ARG A 80 -1.52 3.48 6.93
C ARG A 80 -1.73 2.07 7.45
N ARG A 81 -1.94 1.94 8.76
CA ARG A 81 -2.30 0.67 9.40
C ARG A 81 -3.77 0.72 9.78
N ILE A 82 -4.54 -0.31 9.43
CA ILE A 82 -5.88 -0.52 9.97
C ILE A 82 -5.91 -1.88 10.66
N ALA A 83 -6.29 -1.89 11.93
CA ALA A 83 -6.34 -3.10 12.74
C ALA A 83 -7.52 -3.06 13.71
N CYS A 84 -8.02 -4.24 14.07
CA CYS A 84 -9.08 -4.40 15.07
C CYS A 84 -8.44 -4.42 16.47
N GLY A 85 -8.82 -3.48 17.33
CA GLY A 85 -8.35 -3.42 18.71
C GLY A 85 -9.02 -4.46 19.60
N ALA A 86 -8.52 -4.62 20.83
CA ALA A 86 -9.03 -5.61 21.80
C ALA A 86 -10.53 -5.45 22.15
N GLY A 87 -11.12 -4.28 21.91
CA GLY A 87 -12.55 -4.01 22.11
C GLY A 87 -13.42 -4.22 20.86
N GLY A 88 -12.89 -4.81 19.78
CA GLY A 88 -13.62 -4.99 18.51
C GLY A 88 -13.71 -3.72 17.64
N ALA A 89 -13.23 -2.59 18.13
CA ALA A 89 -13.20 -1.33 17.38
C ALA A 89 -12.02 -1.31 16.40
N TRP A 90 -12.30 -0.94 15.15
CA TRP A 90 -11.28 -0.74 14.13
C TRP A 90 -10.60 0.62 14.27
N MET A 91 -9.28 0.61 14.24
CA MET A 91 -8.46 1.82 14.37
C MET A 91 -7.58 1.97 13.13
N MET A 92 -7.63 3.15 12.52
CA MET A 92 -6.67 3.56 11.50
C MET A 92 -5.57 4.39 12.17
N THR A 93 -4.32 4.00 11.95
CA THR A 93 -3.13 4.73 12.41
C THR A 93 -2.31 5.14 11.19
N TRP A 94 -2.06 6.45 11.11
CA TRP A 94 -1.06 7.03 10.23
C TRP A 94 0.25 7.21 11.01
N SER A 95 1.37 6.77 10.44
CA SER A 95 2.71 7.13 10.91
C SER A 95 3.44 7.88 9.81
N TYR A 96 4.13 8.96 10.14
CA TYR A 96 4.79 9.82 9.17
C TYR A 96 6.30 9.60 9.18
N ILE A 97 6.91 9.50 8.01
CA ILE A 97 8.33 9.17 7.85
C ILE A 97 9.02 10.30 7.09
N GLY A 98 10.12 10.82 7.64
CA GLY A 98 10.92 11.88 7.05
C GLY A 98 11.88 11.37 5.97
N ALA A 99 12.59 12.31 5.33
CA ALA A 99 13.58 11.99 4.31
C ALA A 99 14.74 11.13 4.85
N ASP A 100 15.05 11.21 6.15
CA ASP A 100 16.07 10.39 6.82
C ASP A 100 15.54 9.01 7.27
N ARG A 101 14.36 8.61 6.76
CA ARG A 101 13.62 7.39 7.12
C ARG A 101 13.28 7.27 8.61
N LYS A 102 13.26 8.38 9.36
CA LYS A 102 12.82 8.38 10.76
C LYS A 102 11.36 8.74 10.88
N ALA A 103 10.73 8.16 11.91
CA ALA A 103 9.38 8.52 12.29
C ALA A 103 9.35 9.97 12.81
N ILE A 104 8.43 10.77 12.28
CA ILE A 104 8.18 12.16 12.67
C ILE A 104 7.03 12.23 13.68
N GLY A 105 6.05 11.34 13.55
CA GLY A 105 4.89 11.32 14.43
C GLY A 105 3.83 10.34 13.96
N THR A 106 2.73 10.29 14.71
CA THR A 106 1.60 9.41 14.42
C THR A 106 0.27 10.10 14.67
N ARG A 107 -0.78 9.60 14.01
CA ARG A 107 -2.17 10.00 14.23
C ARG A 107 -3.07 8.78 14.13
N SER A 108 -3.90 8.56 15.15
CA SER A 108 -4.85 7.45 15.16
C SER A 108 -6.28 7.97 15.26
N ALA A 109 -7.20 7.30 14.58
CA ALA A 109 -8.63 7.57 14.68
C ALA A 109 -9.43 6.26 14.54
N PRO A 110 -10.59 6.15 15.20
CA PRO A 110 -11.51 5.06 14.96
C PRO A 110 -12.05 5.14 13.53
N VAL A 111 -12.25 3.97 12.92
CA VAL A 111 -12.83 3.83 11.58
C VAL A 111 -13.88 2.71 11.58
N PRO A 112 -14.81 2.71 10.61
CA PRO A 112 -15.62 1.53 10.34
C PRO A 112 -14.76 0.32 9.97
N GLU A 113 -15.36 -0.87 9.98
CA GLU A 113 -14.72 -2.08 9.47
C GLU A 113 -14.24 -1.88 8.01
N PRO A 114 -12.97 -2.23 7.69
CA PRO A 114 -12.42 -2.03 6.36
C PRO A 114 -13.10 -2.88 5.29
N GLY A 115 -13.45 -2.24 4.17
CA GLY A 115 -14.07 -2.88 3.02
C GLY A 115 -13.11 -3.23 1.87
N HIS A 116 -11.80 -3.32 2.09
CA HIS A 116 -10.81 -3.51 0.99
C HIS A 116 -11.03 -4.78 0.17
N GLN A 117 -11.77 -5.74 0.71
CA GLN A 117 -12.16 -6.97 0.00
C GLN A 117 -13.01 -6.68 -1.26
N ALA A 118 -13.69 -5.54 -1.30
CA ALA A 118 -14.46 -5.09 -2.45
C ALA A 118 -13.60 -4.33 -3.50
N GLU A 119 -12.34 -4.01 -3.19
CA GLU A 119 -11.48 -3.31 -4.13
C GLU A 119 -11.00 -4.25 -5.26
N SER A 120 -10.95 -3.71 -6.48
CA SER A 120 -10.70 -4.48 -7.70
C SER A 120 -9.39 -5.27 -7.67
N TRP A 121 -8.33 -4.71 -7.07
CA TRP A 121 -7.03 -5.38 -6.94
C TRP A 121 -7.09 -6.60 -6.02
N TYR A 122 -7.82 -6.52 -4.91
CA TYR A 122 -7.93 -7.59 -3.93
C TYR A 122 -8.77 -8.73 -4.48
N ALA A 123 -9.94 -8.41 -5.04
CA ALA A 123 -10.83 -9.38 -5.64
C ALA A 123 -10.17 -10.12 -6.82
N ALA A 124 -9.51 -9.38 -7.72
CA ALA A 124 -8.84 -9.98 -8.88
C ALA A 124 -7.68 -10.91 -8.48
N ALA A 125 -6.84 -10.49 -7.54
CA ALA A 125 -5.69 -11.30 -7.11
C ALA A 125 -6.14 -12.54 -6.33
N THR A 126 -7.21 -12.44 -5.54
CA THR A 126 -7.79 -13.59 -4.82
C THR A 126 -8.38 -14.60 -5.79
N ALA A 127 -8.97 -14.15 -6.90
CA ALA A 127 -9.52 -15.02 -7.94
C ALA A 127 -8.45 -15.69 -8.82
N ALA A 128 -7.20 -15.22 -8.79
CA ALA A 128 -6.09 -15.73 -9.60
C ALA A 128 -4.87 -16.10 -8.73
N PRO A 129 -5.00 -17.11 -7.85
CA PRO A 129 -3.96 -17.43 -6.88
C PRO A 129 -2.62 -17.74 -7.55
N GLY A 130 -1.54 -17.23 -6.95
CA GLY A 130 -0.17 -17.41 -7.43
C GLY A 130 0.20 -16.55 -8.66
N THR A 131 -0.78 -15.92 -9.31
CA THR A 131 -0.59 -15.08 -10.50
C THR A 131 -0.50 -13.61 -10.10
N ILE A 132 0.38 -12.85 -10.77
CA ILE A 132 0.35 -11.39 -10.67
C ILE A 132 -0.77 -10.89 -11.58
N ILE A 133 -1.70 -10.14 -11.02
CA ILE A 133 -2.72 -9.43 -11.79
C ILE A 133 -2.32 -7.97 -11.96
N GLN A 134 -2.74 -7.38 -13.08
CA GLN A 134 -2.70 -5.95 -13.32
C GLN A 134 -4.14 -5.46 -13.41
N THR A 135 -4.51 -4.45 -12.62
CA THR A 135 -5.84 -3.84 -12.73
C THR A 135 -5.91 -2.89 -13.94
N LYS A 136 -7.12 -2.65 -14.45
CA LYS A 136 -7.34 -1.55 -15.41
C LYS A 136 -7.11 -0.21 -14.72
N ALA A 137 -6.69 0.79 -15.49
CA ALA A 137 -6.52 2.13 -14.97
C ALA A 137 -7.83 2.69 -14.41
N SER A 138 -7.81 3.17 -13.17
CA SER A 138 -8.94 3.78 -12.48
C SER A 138 -8.49 4.91 -11.55
N VAL A 139 -9.44 5.66 -10.99
CA VAL A 139 -9.11 6.64 -9.94
C VAL A 139 -8.55 5.89 -8.73
N ILE A 140 -7.37 6.31 -8.26
CA ILE A 140 -6.71 5.74 -7.09
C ILE A 140 -7.48 6.19 -5.84
N SER A 141 -7.88 5.24 -5.00
CA SER A 141 -8.63 5.53 -3.77
C SER A 141 -7.88 6.53 -2.87
N GLY A 142 -8.56 7.61 -2.46
CA GLY A 142 -7.98 8.67 -1.65
C GLY A 142 -7.08 9.66 -2.41
N GLN A 143 -6.91 9.49 -3.72
CA GLN A 143 -6.14 10.40 -4.57
C GLN A 143 -6.98 10.92 -5.74
N ARG A 144 -6.67 12.12 -6.24
CA ARG A 144 -7.23 12.64 -7.50
C ARG A 144 -6.37 12.24 -8.70
N ALA A 145 -5.84 11.02 -8.68
CA ALA A 145 -4.94 10.50 -9.70
C ALA A 145 -5.51 9.25 -10.35
N ILE A 146 -5.19 9.03 -11.63
CA ILE A 146 -5.48 7.78 -12.33
C ILE A 146 -4.26 6.87 -12.20
N GLY A 147 -4.50 5.61 -11.85
CA GLY A 147 -3.45 4.62 -11.66
C GLY A 147 -3.92 3.20 -11.93
N MET A 148 -2.97 2.29 -11.88
CA MET A 148 -3.18 0.85 -11.96
C MET A 148 -2.40 0.15 -10.86
N SER A 149 -2.89 -1.01 -10.44
CA SER A 149 -2.27 -1.82 -9.40
C SER A 149 -1.71 -3.11 -9.99
N PHE A 150 -0.51 -3.49 -9.57
CA PHE A 150 -0.02 -4.86 -9.70
C PHE A 150 -0.25 -5.56 -8.37
N ALA A 151 -0.92 -6.71 -8.37
CA ALA A 151 -1.28 -7.40 -7.13
C ALA A 151 -1.07 -8.92 -7.23
N ARG A 152 -0.78 -9.55 -6.09
CA ARG A 152 -0.62 -11.00 -5.98
C ARG A 152 -1.11 -11.48 -4.63
N SER A 153 -1.86 -12.58 -4.63
CA SER A 153 -2.27 -13.25 -3.39
C SER A 153 -1.09 -13.98 -2.74
N PHE A 154 -1.09 -14.07 -1.42
CA PHE A 154 -0.17 -14.91 -0.66
C PHE A 154 -0.91 -15.77 0.37
N THR A 155 -0.27 -16.85 0.81
CA THR A 155 -0.79 -17.80 1.79
C THR A 155 0.09 -17.86 3.04
N GLY A 156 -0.40 -18.51 4.09
CA GLY A 156 0.25 -18.60 5.40
C GLY A 156 -0.79 -18.69 6.51
N PRO A 157 -0.38 -18.60 7.79
CA PRO A 157 -1.30 -18.42 8.92
C PRO A 157 -2.33 -17.30 8.70
N SER A 158 -1.90 -16.22 8.05
CA SER A 158 -2.71 -15.10 7.58
C SER A 158 -2.62 -15.01 6.06
N ARG A 159 -3.74 -15.27 5.37
CA ARG A 159 -3.86 -15.10 3.92
C ARG A 159 -4.20 -13.65 3.55
N GLY A 160 -3.76 -13.21 2.38
CA GLY A 160 -4.02 -11.85 1.93
C GLY A 160 -3.54 -11.58 0.51
N VAL A 161 -3.50 -10.30 0.16
CA VAL A 161 -3.03 -9.81 -1.13
C VAL A 161 -2.07 -8.66 -0.88
N ILE A 162 -0.93 -8.67 -1.56
CA ILE A 162 -0.03 -7.52 -1.67
C ILE A 162 -0.25 -6.84 -3.02
N ALA A 163 -0.20 -5.51 -3.05
CA ALA A 163 -0.30 -4.72 -4.26
C ALA A 163 0.65 -3.52 -4.25
N ALA A 164 1.07 -3.10 -5.45
CA ALA A 164 1.75 -1.84 -5.69
C ALA A 164 0.94 -0.98 -6.67
N GLU A 165 0.72 0.28 -6.33
CA GLU A 165 -0.08 1.23 -7.10
C GLU A 165 0.81 2.18 -7.91
N ILE A 166 0.61 2.23 -9.22
CA ILE A 166 1.33 3.11 -10.15
C ILE A 166 0.43 4.27 -10.56
N SER A 167 0.93 5.49 -10.41
CA SER A 167 0.28 6.68 -10.97
C SER A 167 0.66 6.85 -12.43
N LEU A 168 -0.33 6.96 -13.33
CA LEU A 168 -0.07 7.24 -14.74
C LEU A 168 0.59 8.61 -14.96
N ALA A 169 0.25 9.58 -14.11
CA ALA A 169 0.85 10.91 -14.17
C ALA A 169 2.36 10.88 -13.81
N GLN A 170 2.75 10.06 -12.84
CA GLN A 170 4.16 9.89 -12.48
C GLN A 170 4.90 9.01 -13.49
N LEU A 171 4.24 7.96 -14.00
CA LEU A 171 4.78 7.13 -15.07
C LEU A 171 5.10 7.96 -16.32
N SER A 172 4.22 8.92 -16.69
CA SER A 172 4.48 9.80 -17.82
C SER A 172 5.71 10.67 -17.66
N LYS A 173 6.13 11.02 -16.43
CA LYS A 173 7.30 11.88 -16.19
C LYS A 173 8.64 11.16 -16.30
N VAL A 174 8.64 9.84 -16.12
CA VAL A 174 9.85 9.00 -16.21
C VAL A 174 10.06 8.41 -17.62
N LEU A 175 9.09 8.61 -18.52
CA LEU A 175 9.15 8.15 -19.92
C LEU A 175 9.57 9.24 -20.92
N ILE A 176 10.00 10.41 -20.43
CA ILE A 176 10.46 11.57 -21.23
C ILE A 176 11.97 11.67 -21.15
#